data_AF-A0A2N5NX85-F1
#
_entry.id   AF-A0A2N5NX85-F1
#
_cell.length_a   1.000
_cell.length_b   1.000
_cell.length_c   1.000
_cell.angle_alpha   90.00
_cell.angle_beta   90.00
_cell.angle_gamma   90.00
#
_symmetry.space_group_name_H-M   'P 1'
#
loop_
_entity.id
_entity.type
_entity.pdbx_description
1 polymer ?
#
loop_
_entity_poly.entity_id
_entity_poly.type
_entity_poly.pdbx_seq_one_letter_code
_entity_poly.pdbx_strand_id
1 'polypeptide(L)'
;IGAGKSGLSYRFYDKDKEVCSKHNKTLDEVGSWKRTEMQLRDDKAHAFAMTFKDRPLELGELAFGLLANNLRFVVPNRNESNKSRWKTCRFWERFLGAVEVLKLQVPKQQNSLEETQQWLTEGGVISAVKSFYFLEEHDALGGLEKVGTMLDKARYSNSLSSKLTAHLQRIDRTDLIPYIQYDTKHGKGGI
;
A
#
# COMPACT_ATOMS: atom_id res chain seq x y z
N ILE A 1 -7.46 11.53 -6.64
CA ILE A 1 -7.93 10.19 -6.17
C ILE A 1 -6.72 9.42 -5.66
N GLY A 2 -6.76 8.94 -4.42
CA GLY A 2 -5.58 8.47 -3.70
C GLY A 2 -4.90 9.59 -2.91
N ALA A 3 -4.26 9.25 -1.78
CA ALA A 3 -3.56 10.21 -0.92
C ALA A 3 -2.20 10.60 -1.54
N GLY A 4 -1.71 11.82 -1.31
CA GLY A 4 -0.46 12.29 -1.90
C GLY A 4 0.80 11.48 -1.54
N LYS A 5 0.75 10.78 -0.39
CA LYS A 5 1.80 9.86 0.09
C LYS A 5 1.57 8.39 -0.31
N SER A 6 0.47 8.08 -0.98
CA SER A 6 0.18 6.70 -1.38
C SER A 6 1.04 6.27 -2.58
N GLY A 7 1.29 4.97 -2.70
CA GLY A 7 2.09 4.41 -3.81
C GLY A 7 1.46 4.54 -5.20
N LEU A 8 0.17 4.90 -5.30
CA LEU A 8 -0.53 5.16 -6.57
C LEU A 8 -1.62 6.22 -6.36
N SER A 9 -1.62 7.25 -7.19
CA SER A 9 -2.68 8.26 -7.23
C SER A 9 -3.00 8.72 -8.65
N TYR A 10 -4.23 9.22 -8.83
CA TYR A 10 -4.75 9.74 -10.08
C TYR A 10 -5.26 11.17 -9.93
N ARG A 11 -5.03 12.01 -10.95
CA ARG A 11 -5.56 13.37 -11.05
C ARG A 11 -6.27 13.56 -12.39
N PHE A 12 -7.48 14.10 -12.35
CA PHE A 12 -8.27 14.49 -13.52
C PHE A 12 -8.58 15.97 -13.37
N TYR A 13 -8.20 16.78 -14.35
CA TYR A 13 -8.44 18.23 -14.27
C TYR A 13 -8.47 18.91 -15.64
N ASP A 14 -9.05 20.10 -15.63
CA ASP A 14 -9.13 21.04 -16.74
C ASP A 14 -7.76 21.70 -16.96
N LYS A 15 -6.94 21.13 -17.86
CA LYS A 15 -5.59 21.66 -18.13
C LYS A 15 -5.65 22.98 -18.88
N ASP A 16 -6.65 23.13 -19.74
CA ASP A 16 -7.00 24.38 -20.40
C ASP A 16 -7.09 25.54 -19.40
N LYS A 17 -7.90 25.40 -18.34
CA LYS A 17 -8.07 26.43 -17.30
C LYS A 17 -6.77 26.73 -16.54
N GLU A 18 -5.97 25.71 -16.22
CA GLU A 18 -4.69 25.92 -15.55
C GLU A 18 -3.72 26.73 -16.42
N VAL A 19 -3.65 26.41 -17.72
CA VAL A 19 -2.77 27.10 -18.68
C VAL A 19 -3.26 28.53 -18.91
N CYS A 20 -4.56 28.74 -19.10
CA CYS A 20 -5.16 30.06 -19.22
C CYS A 20 -4.79 30.96 -18.04
N SER A 21 -4.93 30.45 -16.81
CA SER A 21 -4.58 31.20 -15.60
C SER A 21 -3.09 31.49 -15.47
N LYS A 22 -2.22 30.52 -15.79
CA LYS A 22 -0.75 30.69 -15.66
C LYS A 22 -0.13 31.58 -16.73
N HIS A 23 -0.67 31.54 -17.94
CA HIS A 23 -0.09 32.22 -19.09
C HIS A 23 -0.92 33.40 -19.59
N ASN A 24 -1.97 33.78 -18.85
CA ASN A 24 -2.91 34.86 -19.19
C ASN A 24 -3.47 34.73 -20.62
N LYS A 25 -3.84 33.51 -20.99
CA LYS A 25 -4.44 33.17 -22.29
C LYS A 25 -5.93 32.93 -22.16
N THR A 26 -6.69 33.19 -23.21
CA THR A 26 -8.11 32.87 -23.30
C THR A 26 -8.33 31.38 -23.58
N LEU A 27 -9.53 30.87 -23.32
CA LEU A 27 -9.90 29.48 -23.62
C LEU A 27 -9.88 29.19 -25.13
N ASP A 28 -10.25 30.17 -25.95
CA ASP A 28 -10.29 30.02 -27.41
C ASP A 28 -8.88 29.82 -27.99
N GLU A 29 -7.87 30.48 -27.41
CA GLU A 29 -6.46 30.31 -27.81
C GLU A 29 -5.87 28.96 -27.41
N VAL A 30 -6.33 28.40 -26.29
CA VAL A 30 -5.79 27.13 -25.74
C VAL A 30 -6.55 25.91 -26.28
N GLY A 31 -7.83 26.06 -26.58
CA GLY A 31 -8.72 24.97 -26.94
C GLY A 31 -9.07 24.05 -25.76
N SER A 32 -9.93 23.06 -26.01
CA SER A 32 -10.34 22.11 -24.97
C SER A 32 -9.20 21.17 -24.62
N TRP A 33 -8.75 21.19 -23.36
CA TRP A 33 -7.66 20.33 -22.91
C TRP A 33 -7.93 19.79 -21.50
N LYS A 34 -8.18 18.49 -21.42
CA LYS A 34 -8.30 17.75 -20.16
C LYS A 34 -7.06 16.88 -19.96
N ARG A 35 -6.60 16.77 -18.71
CA ARG A 35 -5.46 15.91 -18.39
C ARG A 35 -5.84 14.86 -17.35
N THR A 36 -5.38 13.64 -17.62
CA THR A 36 -5.33 12.55 -16.66
C THR A 36 -3.87 12.31 -16.32
N GLU A 37 -3.52 12.40 -15.04
CA GLU A 37 -2.18 12.07 -14.56
C GLU A 37 -2.25 10.85 -13.63
N MET A 38 -1.28 9.95 -13.80
CA MET A 38 -1.01 8.85 -12.89
C MET A 38 0.32 9.12 -12.20
N GLN A 39 0.35 8.94 -10.89
CA GLN A 39 1.58 9.02 -10.11
C GLN A 39 1.79 7.72 -9.34
N LEU A 40 2.96 7.12 -9.53
CA LEU A 40 3.43 5.91 -8.87
C LEU A 40 4.60 6.25 -7.93
N ARG A 41 4.76 5.50 -6.83
CA ARG A 41 5.92 5.61 -5.92
C ARG A 41 6.44 4.23 -5.52
N ASP A 42 7.66 4.20 -5.00
CA ASP A 42 8.29 3.05 -4.37
C ASP A 42 8.17 1.78 -5.24
N ASP A 43 7.77 0.66 -4.63
CA ASP A 43 7.66 -0.63 -5.30
C ASP A 43 6.68 -0.62 -6.47
N LYS A 44 5.63 0.23 -6.43
CA LYS A 44 4.68 0.36 -7.55
C LYS A 44 5.31 1.07 -8.74
N ALA A 45 6.13 2.09 -8.50
CA ALA A 45 6.87 2.74 -9.58
C ALA A 45 7.89 1.79 -10.20
N HIS A 46 8.61 1.04 -9.35
CA HIS A 46 9.57 0.04 -9.80
C HIS A 46 8.91 -1.07 -10.63
N ALA A 47 7.85 -1.69 -10.12
CA ALA A 47 7.15 -2.76 -10.83
C ALA A 47 6.57 -2.28 -12.18
N PHE A 48 6.04 -1.05 -12.23
CA PHE A 48 5.54 -0.48 -13.48
C PHE A 48 6.68 -0.23 -14.48
N ALA A 49 7.81 0.30 -14.02
CA ALA A 49 8.99 0.52 -14.84
C ALA A 49 9.56 -0.79 -15.40
N MET A 50 9.58 -1.87 -14.59
CA MET A 50 10.01 -3.20 -15.04
C MET A 50 9.04 -3.76 -16.09
N THR A 51 7.74 -3.64 -15.86
CA THR A 51 6.72 -4.07 -16.85
C THR A 51 6.85 -3.29 -18.16
N PHE A 52 7.11 -1.98 -18.08
CA PHE A 52 7.34 -1.12 -19.25
C PHE A 52 8.63 -1.47 -19.98
N LYS A 53 9.72 -1.77 -19.26
CA LYS A 53 10.99 -2.21 -19.87
C LYS A 53 10.79 -3.46 -20.72
N ASP A 54 9.98 -4.41 -20.26
CA ASP A 54 9.71 -5.65 -20.97
C ASP A 54 8.73 -5.46 -22.13
N ARG A 55 7.93 -4.37 -22.12
CA ARG A 55 6.92 -4.01 -23.14
C ARG A 55 6.93 -2.52 -23.49
N PRO A 56 8.00 -2.01 -24.13
CA PRO A 56 8.23 -0.57 -24.27
C PRO A 56 7.29 0.14 -25.26
N LEU A 57 6.68 -0.59 -26.20
CA LEU A 57 5.74 -0.01 -27.17
C LEU A 57 4.32 0.17 -26.60
N GLU A 58 4.08 -0.24 -25.35
CA GLU A 58 2.75 -0.35 -24.74
C GLU A 58 2.52 0.65 -23.60
N LEU A 59 3.29 1.76 -23.47
CA LEU A 59 3.14 2.69 -22.33
C LEU A 59 1.68 3.14 -22.12
N GLY A 60 1.01 3.48 -23.22
CA GLY A 60 -0.41 3.84 -23.21
C GLY A 60 -1.28 2.71 -22.68
N GLU A 61 -1.11 1.50 -23.22
CA GLU A 61 -1.87 0.33 -22.79
C GLU A 61 -1.60 -0.05 -21.33
N LEU A 62 -0.34 0.01 -20.87
CA LEU A 62 0.02 -0.22 -19.48
C LEU A 62 -0.60 0.82 -18.54
N ALA A 63 -0.53 2.10 -18.91
CA ALA A 63 -1.10 3.18 -18.11
C ALA A 63 -2.63 3.12 -18.04
N PHE A 64 -3.28 2.90 -19.18
CA PHE A 64 -4.74 2.80 -19.27
C PHE A 64 -5.26 1.49 -18.68
N GLY A 65 -4.54 0.38 -18.85
CA GLY A 65 -4.85 -0.89 -18.20
C GLY A 65 -4.75 -0.81 -16.69
N LEU A 66 -3.73 -0.12 -16.16
CA LEU A 66 -3.61 0.09 -14.72
C LEU A 66 -4.70 1.04 -14.20
N LEU A 67 -5.06 2.07 -14.97
CA LEU A 67 -6.17 2.95 -14.65
C LEU A 67 -7.50 2.20 -14.62
N ALA A 68 -7.78 1.36 -15.62
CA ALA A 68 -8.97 0.52 -15.70
C ALA A 68 -9.10 -0.45 -14.51
N ASN A 69 -7.96 -0.98 -14.02
CA ASN A 69 -7.93 -1.84 -12.84
C ASN A 69 -8.29 -1.11 -11.54
N ASN A 70 -7.90 0.16 -11.40
CA ASN A 70 -7.97 0.88 -10.12
C ASN A 70 -9.15 1.85 -10.02
N LEU A 71 -9.74 2.28 -11.14
CA LEU A 71 -10.83 3.25 -11.17
C LEU A 71 -11.89 2.88 -12.21
N ARG A 72 -13.15 2.86 -11.78
CA ARG A 72 -14.29 2.59 -12.64
C ARG A 72 -15.44 3.54 -12.33
N PHE A 73 -15.90 4.27 -13.33
CA PHE A 73 -17.16 5.03 -13.25
C PHE A 73 -18.31 4.11 -13.63
N VAL A 74 -19.36 4.10 -12.81
CA VAL A 74 -20.47 3.14 -12.91
C VAL A 74 -21.82 3.84 -12.98
N VAL A 75 -22.76 3.21 -13.67
CA VAL A 75 -24.16 3.65 -13.75
C VAL A 75 -24.91 3.10 -12.54
N PRO A 76 -25.55 3.95 -11.70
CA PRO A 76 -26.34 3.48 -10.58
C PRO A 76 -27.47 2.55 -11.01
N ASN A 77 -27.57 1.40 -10.34
CA ASN A 77 -28.65 0.45 -10.53
C ASN A 77 -29.42 0.27 -9.22
N ARG A 78 -30.67 0.73 -9.18
CA ARG A 78 -31.52 0.67 -7.99
C ARG A 78 -31.92 -0.77 -7.60
N ASN A 79 -31.85 -1.70 -8.55
CA ASN A 79 -32.23 -3.10 -8.37
C ASN A 79 -31.04 -3.99 -8.03
N GLU A 80 -29.82 -3.45 -7.95
CA GLU A 80 -28.61 -4.19 -7.60
C GLU A 80 -27.87 -3.44 -6.50
N SER A 81 -27.87 -3.98 -5.29
CA SER A 81 -27.19 -3.36 -4.15
C SER A 81 -25.67 -3.50 -4.23
N ASN A 82 -25.17 -4.54 -4.90
CA ASN A 82 -23.74 -4.77 -5.06
C ASN A 82 -23.17 -3.94 -6.23
N LYS A 83 -22.56 -2.80 -5.87
CA LYS A 83 -21.92 -1.86 -6.83
C LYS A 83 -20.87 -2.50 -7.74
N SER A 84 -20.25 -3.61 -7.35
CA SER A 84 -19.28 -4.29 -8.23
C SER A 84 -19.92 -4.82 -9.51
N ARG A 85 -21.22 -5.14 -9.50
CA ARG A 85 -21.99 -5.62 -10.65
C ARG A 85 -22.62 -4.52 -11.48
N TRP A 86 -22.49 -3.26 -11.06
CA TRP A 86 -23.02 -2.13 -11.83
C TRP A 86 -22.29 -2.01 -13.17
N LYS A 87 -23.02 -1.61 -14.21
CA LYS A 87 -22.44 -1.40 -15.54
C LYS A 87 -21.50 -0.20 -15.52
N THR A 88 -20.42 -0.28 -16.30
CA THR A 88 -19.48 0.82 -16.48
C THR A 88 -20.16 1.94 -17.30
N CYS A 89 -19.83 3.20 -17.01
CA CYS A 89 -20.34 4.33 -17.78
C CYS A 89 -19.77 4.33 -19.20
N ARG A 90 -20.61 4.58 -20.21
CA ARG A 90 -20.23 4.59 -21.63
C ARG A 90 -19.08 5.57 -21.95
N PHE A 91 -19.06 6.74 -21.31
CA PHE A 91 -17.97 7.71 -21.52
C PHE A 91 -16.63 7.14 -21.04
N TRP A 92 -16.65 6.33 -19.97
CA TRP A 92 -15.45 5.74 -19.38
C TRP A 92 -14.93 4.60 -20.24
N GLU A 93 -15.82 3.75 -20.75
CA GLU A 93 -15.46 2.71 -21.73
C GLU A 93 -14.82 3.34 -22.98
N ARG A 94 -15.41 4.41 -23.51
CA ARG A 94 -14.86 5.14 -24.66
C ARG A 94 -13.51 5.80 -24.35
N PHE A 95 -13.36 6.37 -23.15
CA PHE A 95 -12.13 7.00 -22.73
C PHE A 95 -10.99 5.99 -22.57
N LEU A 96 -11.28 4.83 -21.95
CA LEU A 96 -10.28 3.78 -21.77
C LEU A 96 -9.92 3.07 -23.08
N GLY A 97 -10.88 2.93 -24.01
CA GLY A 97 -10.68 2.16 -25.23
C GLY A 97 -10.64 0.65 -24.99
N ALA A 98 -10.13 -0.10 -25.96
CA ALA A 98 -10.01 -1.57 -25.91
C ALA A 98 -8.73 -2.01 -25.16
N VAL A 99 -8.53 -1.50 -23.95
CA VAL A 99 -7.34 -1.81 -23.14
C VAL A 99 -7.60 -3.00 -22.22
N GLU A 100 -6.63 -3.88 -22.10
CA GLU A 100 -6.66 -4.95 -21.11
C GLU A 100 -6.36 -4.42 -19.70
N VAL A 101 -7.02 -5.00 -18.69
CA VAL A 101 -6.84 -4.61 -17.30
C VAL A 101 -5.47 -5.09 -16.81
N LEU A 102 -4.60 -4.14 -16.45
CA LEU A 102 -3.28 -4.44 -15.89
C LEU A 102 -3.33 -4.51 -14.37
N LYS A 103 -3.10 -5.71 -13.83
CA LYS A 103 -2.85 -5.91 -12.39
C LYS A 103 -1.36 -5.84 -12.12
N LEU A 104 -0.92 -4.72 -11.56
CA LEU A 104 0.48 -4.55 -11.17
C LEU A 104 0.84 -5.55 -10.06
N GLN A 105 1.72 -6.50 -10.38
CA GLN A 105 2.29 -7.42 -9.41
C GLN A 105 3.42 -6.70 -8.70
N VAL A 106 3.20 -6.36 -7.44
CA VAL A 106 4.27 -5.94 -6.54
C VAL A 106 4.58 -7.17 -5.68
N PRO A 107 5.74 -7.82 -5.86
CA PRO A 107 6.16 -8.88 -4.96
C PRO A 107 6.17 -8.32 -3.55
N LYS A 108 5.48 -9.00 -2.63
CA LYS A 108 5.55 -8.62 -1.22
C LYS A 108 6.94 -9.01 -0.74
N GLN A 109 7.87 -8.05 -0.72
CA GLN A 109 9.20 -8.29 -0.17
C GLN A 109 9.01 -8.67 1.30
N GLN A 110 9.34 -9.92 1.64
CA GLN A 110 9.35 -10.35 3.03
C GLN A 110 10.67 -9.93 3.62
N ASN A 111 10.63 -8.99 4.55
CA ASN A 111 11.83 -8.51 5.22
C ASN A 111 12.41 -9.66 6.06
N SER A 112 13.72 -9.85 6.09
CA SER A 112 14.35 -10.87 6.92
C SER A 112 14.26 -10.54 8.42
N LEU A 113 14.64 -11.48 9.30
CA LEU A 113 14.78 -11.17 10.73
C LEU A 113 15.94 -10.21 10.98
N GLU A 114 16.99 -10.28 10.18
CA GLU A 114 18.14 -9.37 10.24
C GLU A 114 17.70 -7.94 9.88
N GLU A 115 16.89 -7.76 8.82
CA GLU A 115 16.30 -6.46 8.50
C GLU A 115 15.33 -5.98 9.59
N THR A 116 14.61 -6.91 10.25
CA THR A 116 13.74 -6.58 11.39
C THR A 116 14.57 -6.11 12.60
N GLN A 117 15.71 -6.76 12.87
CA GLN A 117 16.65 -6.33 13.91
C GLN A 117 17.20 -4.94 13.61
N GLN A 118 17.64 -4.69 12.38
CA GLN A 118 18.15 -3.36 11.99
C GLN A 118 17.07 -2.29 12.17
N TRP A 119 15.85 -2.56 11.73
CA TRP A 119 14.73 -1.66 11.91
C TRP A 119 14.42 -1.38 13.39
N LEU A 120 14.52 -2.37 14.28
CA LEU A 120 14.34 -2.16 15.72
C LEU A 120 15.40 -1.23 16.30
N THR A 121 16.65 -1.38 15.86
CA THR A 121 17.80 -0.59 16.33
C THR A 121 17.78 0.83 15.76
N GLU A 122 17.65 0.98 14.44
CA GLU A 122 17.73 2.28 13.75
C GLU A 122 16.40 3.03 13.74
N GLY A 123 15.27 2.31 13.71
CA GLY A 123 13.93 2.90 13.68
C GLY A 123 13.48 3.49 15.02
N GLY A 124 14.35 3.50 16.04
CA GLY A 124 14.11 4.13 17.33
C GLY A 124 13.25 3.31 18.31
N VAL A 125 12.80 2.11 17.92
CA VAL A 125 11.97 1.24 18.79
C VAL A 125 12.74 0.83 20.04
N ILE A 126 13.99 0.37 19.90
CA ILE A 126 14.83 0.02 21.05
C ILE A 126 15.12 1.23 21.93
N SER A 127 15.30 2.42 21.34
CA SER A 127 15.47 3.66 22.09
C SER A 127 14.23 3.98 22.93
N ALA A 128 13.02 3.84 22.36
CA ALA A 128 11.77 4.01 23.08
C ALA A 128 11.63 2.98 24.22
N VAL A 129 11.90 1.69 23.97
CA VAL A 129 11.88 0.65 25.01
C VAL A 129 12.85 0.97 26.14
N LYS A 130 14.07 1.42 25.82
CA LYS A 130 15.07 1.86 26.80
C LYS A 130 14.57 3.01 27.67
N SER A 131 13.86 3.98 27.08
CA SER A 131 13.27 5.09 27.84
C SER A 131 12.22 4.61 28.84
N PHE A 132 11.39 3.62 28.49
CA PHE A 132 10.42 3.04 29.43
C PHE A 132 11.09 2.28 30.57
N TYR A 133 12.16 1.52 30.30
CA TYR A 133 12.95 0.89 31.35
C TYR A 133 13.57 1.92 32.29
N PHE A 134 14.14 3.00 31.76
CA PHE A 134 14.67 4.10 32.57
C PHE A 134 13.58 4.70 33.48
N LEU A 135 12.39 4.96 32.95
CA LEU A 135 11.27 5.46 33.77
C LEU A 135 10.84 4.46 34.84
N GLU A 136 10.86 3.15 34.54
CA GLU A 136 10.50 2.10 35.50
C GLU A 136 11.52 1.99 36.63
N GLU A 137 12.81 2.00 36.31
CA GLU A 137 13.92 1.92 37.28
C GLU A 137 13.95 3.11 38.25
N HIS A 138 13.43 4.27 37.82
CA HIS A 138 13.40 5.50 38.60
C HIS A 138 12.01 5.84 39.17
N ASP A 139 11.07 4.88 39.17
CA ASP A 139 9.69 5.07 39.65
C ASP A 139 8.99 6.30 39.03
N ALA A 140 9.32 6.59 37.77
CA ALA A 140 8.90 7.77 37.03
C ALA A 140 7.88 7.45 35.92
N LEU A 141 7.32 6.23 35.89
CA LEU A 141 6.27 5.85 34.94
C LEU A 141 4.95 6.60 35.18
N GLY A 142 4.66 7.00 36.42
CA GLY A 142 3.37 7.57 36.79
C GLY A 142 2.22 6.60 36.47
N GLY A 143 1.35 6.98 35.53
CA GLY A 143 0.22 6.16 35.08
C GLY A 143 0.50 5.27 33.85
N LEU A 144 1.74 5.26 33.35
CA LEU A 144 2.10 4.46 32.17
C LEU A 144 2.34 2.98 32.53
N GLU A 145 2.13 2.10 31.56
CA GLU A 145 2.31 0.66 31.71
C GLU A 145 3.79 0.25 31.60
N LYS A 146 4.20 -0.74 32.41
CA LYS A 146 5.54 -1.33 32.38
C LYS A 146 5.77 -2.11 31.09
N VAL A 147 7.04 -2.18 30.65
CA VAL A 147 7.41 -2.91 29.42
C VAL A 147 7.03 -4.38 29.51
N GLY A 148 7.27 -5.02 30.67
CA GLY A 148 6.92 -6.42 30.90
C GLY A 148 5.42 -6.69 30.68
N THR A 149 4.54 -5.87 31.26
CA THR A 149 3.09 -6.04 31.11
C THR A 149 2.62 -5.83 29.67
N MET A 150 3.23 -4.89 28.94
CA MET A 150 2.95 -4.72 27.50
C MET A 150 3.41 -5.94 26.70
N LEU A 151 4.56 -6.53 27.05
CA LEU A 151 5.11 -7.72 26.38
C LEU A 151 4.23 -8.96 26.62
N ASP A 152 3.73 -9.17 27.84
CA ASP A 152 2.87 -10.32 28.18
C ASP A 152 1.57 -10.36 27.36
N LYS A 153 1.07 -9.18 26.98
CA LYS A 153 -0.14 -9.01 26.14
C LYS A 153 0.17 -9.08 24.65
N ALA A 154 1.43 -8.90 24.25
CA ALA A 154 1.81 -8.92 22.86
C ALA A 154 1.64 -10.33 22.28
N ARG A 155 1.26 -10.39 21.00
CA ARG A 155 1.12 -11.64 20.25
C ARG A 155 1.76 -11.46 18.88
N TYR A 156 2.41 -12.50 18.36
CA TYR A 156 3.06 -12.44 17.06
C TYR A 156 2.04 -12.28 15.93
N SER A 157 2.36 -11.47 14.93
CA SER A 157 1.60 -11.51 13.67
C SER A 157 1.92 -12.81 12.91
N ASN A 158 1.01 -13.30 12.06
CA ASN A 158 1.27 -14.45 11.20
C ASN A 158 2.56 -14.27 10.37
N SER A 159 2.80 -13.06 9.86
CA SER A 159 4.02 -12.74 9.12
C SER A 159 5.29 -12.91 9.97
N LEU A 160 5.30 -12.38 11.20
CA LEU A 160 6.45 -12.50 12.10
C LEU A 160 6.65 -13.94 12.57
N SER A 161 5.56 -14.66 12.85
CA SER A 161 5.58 -16.07 13.23
C SER A 161 6.22 -16.95 12.14
N SER A 162 5.88 -16.73 10.87
CA SER A 162 6.53 -17.40 9.74
C SER A 162 8.03 -17.11 9.67
N LYS A 163 8.46 -15.86 9.88
CA LYS A 163 9.88 -15.49 9.89
C LYS A 163 10.66 -16.16 11.02
N LEU A 164 10.09 -16.16 12.22
CA LEU A 164 10.67 -16.83 13.39
C LEU A 164 10.80 -18.33 13.15
N THR A 165 9.74 -18.96 12.62
CA THR A 165 9.74 -20.39 12.27
C THR A 165 10.86 -20.72 11.27
N ALA A 166 10.99 -19.95 10.19
CA ALA A 166 12.02 -20.15 9.18
C ALA A 166 13.44 -19.99 9.75
N HIS A 167 13.65 -19.00 10.63
CA HIS A 167 14.94 -18.83 11.31
C HIS A 167 15.26 -20.00 12.23
N LEU A 168 14.29 -20.44 13.04
CA LEU A 168 14.46 -21.58 13.94
C LEU A 168 14.78 -22.87 13.19
N GLN A 169 14.15 -23.10 12.04
CA GLN A 169 14.50 -24.21 11.15
C GLN A 169 15.94 -24.10 10.64
N ARG A 170 16.39 -22.90 10.25
CA ARG A 170 17.75 -22.66 9.75
C ARG A 170 18.84 -22.94 10.79
N ILE A 171 18.55 -22.71 12.07
CA ILE A 171 19.50 -22.94 13.17
C ILE A 171 19.25 -24.26 13.92
N ASP A 172 18.42 -25.15 13.36
CA ASP A 172 18.07 -26.45 13.93
C ASP A 172 17.45 -26.39 15.34
N ARG A 173 16.61 -25.38 15.58
CA ARG A 173 15.84 -25.18 16.82
C ARG A 173 14.34 -25.32 16.61
N THR A 174 13.98 -26.38 15.89
CA THR A 174 12.58 -26.68 15.55
C THR A 174 11.71 -27.01 16.78
N ASP A 175 12.34 -27.38 17.90
CA ASP A 175 11.74 -27.58 19.21
C ASP A 175 10.98 -26.34 19.72
N LEU A 176 11.37 -25.15 19.28
CA LEU A 176 10.76 -23.89 19.72
C LEU A 176 9.54 -23.45 18.89
N ILE A 177 9.28 -24.08 17.75
CA ILE A 177 8.20 -23.68 16.82
C ILE A 177 6.80 -23.74 17.47
N PRO A 178 6.43 -24.77 18.27
CA PRO A 178 5.11 -24.83 18.90
C PRO A 178 4.82 -23.61 19.80
N TYR A 179 5.83 -23.09 20.50
CA TYR A 179 5.68 -21.91 21.36
C TYR A 179 5.38 -20.64 20.55
N ILE A 180 6.06 -20.46 19.41
CA ILE A 180 5.80 -19.35 18.50
C ILE A 180 4.37 -19.43 17.93
N GLN A 181 3.93 -20.62 17.54
CA GLN A 181 2.58 -20.83 17.01
C GLN A 181 1.50 -20.56 18.06
N TYR A 182 1.69 -21.03 19.29
CA TYR A 182 0.80 -20.76 20.41
C TYR A 182 0.61 -19.26 20.65
N ASP A 183 1.70 -18.48 20.57
CA ASP A 183 1.70 -17.05 20.82
C ASP A 183 1.38 -16.18 19.58
N THR A 184 0.99 -16.81 18.47
CA THR A 184 0.60 -16.11 17.24
C THR A 184 -0.86 -15.65 17.29
N LYS A 185 -1.16 -14.48 16.71
CA LYS A 185 -2.53 -13.98 16.56
C LYS A 185 -3.32 -14.94 15.68
N HIS A 186 -4.22 -15.68 16.29
CA HIS A 186 -5.25 -16.43 15.57
C HIS A 186 -6.25 -15.39 15.05
N GLY A 187 -6.50 -15.38 13.74
CA GLY A 187 -7.40 -14.41 13.13
C GLY A 187 -8.75 -14.39 13.87
N LYS A 188 -9.44 -13.24 13.88
CA LYS A 188 -10.87 -13.24 14.20
C LYS A 188 -11.53 -14.25 13.27
N GLY A 189 -11.83 -15.45 13.77
CA GLY A 189 -12.82 -16.32 13.17
C GLY A 189 -14.11 -15.51 13.17
N GLY A 190 -14.50 -15.03 12.00
CA GLY A 190 -15.85 -14.54 11.80
C GLY A 190 -16.79 -15.71 12.07
N ILE A 191 -17.64 -15.54 13.07
CA ILE A 191 -19.00 -16.08 13.03
C ILE A 191 -19.76 -15.22 12.02
#